data_AF-A0A961FSG8-F1
#
_entry.id   AF-A0A961FSG8-F1
#
_cell.length_a   1.000
_cell.length_b   1.000
_cell.length_c   1.000
_cell.angle_alpha   90.00
_cell.angle_beta   90.00
_cell.angle_gamma   90.00
#
_symmetry.space_group_name_H-M   'P 1'
#
loop_
_entity.id
_entity.type
_entity.pdbx_description
1 polymer ?
#
loop_
_entity_poly.entity_id
_entity_poly.type
_entity_poly.pdbx_seq_one_letter_code
_entity_poly.pdbx_strand_id
1 'polypeptide(L)'
;MDWYYAINDQKYGPADRAQLVDLGRKGTILADDLVWHEGMGEWRPFRQVAGEIYRPSAEETVAEGEISPDPVETAVCAHSSKVLPKSELMPYGESWIDPDHKDAFLQKLRETGGVIRKPSEPEDIAGLKPVGFWWRVLAYLIDGLVVYLPSMICMIPFIVLTISGGTAQPDPENPFGGWTAAMGISYALGVLGMLILIGGYHSWMLVKKRATLGKMAIGAVVVRPDGTGLTLGRSICRWLSWALLNYFIWMACTLFGAFLGFALMGGIAATTEDNPGAMAGGFFLVMLFQLLGALLGAFPYWMAAFDKEKRALHDRICSTRVVKKFA
;
A
#
# COMPACT_ATOMS: atom_id res chain seq x y z
N MET A 1 -21.96 -38.53 -18.54
CA MET A 1 -22.00 -37.19 -19.18
C MET A 1 -20.58 -36.68 -19.15
N ASP A 2 -20.08 -36.25 -20.31
CA ASP A 2 -18.71 -35.75 -20.43
C ASP A 2 -18.70 -34.26 -20.13
N TRP A 3 -17.83 -33.88 -19.19
CA TRP A 3 -17.64 -32.50 -18.78
C TRP A 3 -16.31 -31.96 -19.27
N TYR A 4 -16.27 -30.66 -19.48
CA TYR A 4 -15.08 -29.89 -19.82
C TYR A 4 -14.92 -28.77 -18.80
N TYR A 5 -13.68 -28.41 -18.51
CA TYR A 5 -13.36 -27.37 -17.55
C TYR A 5 -12.24 -26.48 -18.10
N ALA A 6 -12.20 -25.23 -17.68
CA ALA A 6 -11.19 -24.26 -18.08
C ALA A 6 -10.54 -23.64 -16.84
N ILE A 7 -9.21 -23.72 -16.80
CA ILE A 7 -8.37 -23.17 -15.73
C ILE A 7 -7.41 -22.19 -16.41
N ASN A 8 -7.33 -20.94 -15.94
CA ASN A 8 -6.50 -19.90 -16.53
C ASN A 8 -6.66 -19.80 -18.07
N ASP A 9 -7.91 -19.80 -18.55
CA ASP A 9 -8.28 -19.75 -19.98
C ASP A 9 -7.84 -20.96 -20.84
N GLN A 10 -7.23 -21.99 -20.24
CA GLN A 10 -6.89 -23.23 -20.92
C GLN A 10 -7.98 -24.28 -20.69
N LYS A 11 -8.48 -24.89 -21.78
CA LYS A 11 -9.55 -25.90 -21.75
C LYS A 11 -9.01 -27.31 -21.56
N TYR A 12 -9.70 -28.10 -20.75
CA TYR A 12 -9.40 -29.49 -20.42
C TYR A 12 -10.68 -30.33 -20.51
N GLY A 13 -10.52 -31.63 -20.75
CA GLY A 13 -11.59 -32.61 -20.86
C GLY A 13 -11.41 -33.56 -22.05
N PRO A 14 -12.33 -34.53 -22.24
CA PRO A 14 -13.51 -34.79 -21.42
C PRO A 14 -13.14 -35.42 -20.06
N ALA A 15 -13.82 -34.98 -19.00
CA ALA A 15 -13.74 -35.54 -17.65
C ALA A 15 -15.11 -36.09 -17.24
N ASP A 16 -15.11 -37.21 -16.54
CA ASP A 16 -16.34 -37.71 -15.93
C ASP A 16 -16.67 -36.94 -14.64
N ARG A 17 -17.86 -37.20 -14.09
CA ARG A 17 -18.34 -36.52 -12.89
C ARG A 17 -17.54 -36.87 -11.63
N ALA A 18 -17.05 -38.10 -11.51
CA ALA A 18 -16.25 -38.53 -10.37
C ALA A 18 -14.86 -37.86 -10.40
N GLN A 19 -14.29 -37.69 -11.59
CA GLN A 19 -13.07 -36.94 -11.82
C GLN A 19 -13.25 -35.46 -11.47
N LEU A 20 -14.36 -34.84 -11.84
CA LEU A 20 -14.64 -33.45 -11.44
C LEU A 20 -14.77 -33.29 -9.92
N VAL A 21 -15.41 -34.24 -9.23
CA VAL A 21 -15.49 -34.26 -7.76
C VAL A 21 -14.09 -34.33 -7.15
N ASP A 22 -13.24 -35.21 -7.67
CA ASP A 22 -11.85 -35.36 -7.22
C ASP A 22 -11.03 -34.09 -7.49
N LEU A 23 -11.17 -33.48 -8.67
CA LEU A 23 -10.50 -32.22 -9.03
C LEU A 23 -10.92 -31.06 -8.13
N GLY A 24 -12.21 -30.96 -7.77
CA GLY A 24 -12.71 -29.96 -6.83
C GLY A 24 -12.20 -30.19 -5.40
N ARG A 25 -12.20 -31.44 -4.93
CA ARG A 25 -11.67 -31.81 -3.59
C ARG A 25 -10.16 -31.56 -3.47
N LYS A 26 -9.40 -31.88 -4.52
CA LYS A 26 -7.96 -31.58 -4.62
C LYS A 26 -7.66 -30.08 -4.71
N GLY A 27 -8.63 -29.26 -5.13
CA GLY A 27 -8.45 -27.83 -5.36
C GLY A 27 -7.75 -27.51 -6.67
N THR A 28 -7.81 -28.43 -7.65
CA THR A 28 -7.35 -28.17 -9.02
C THR A 28 -8.34 -27.29 -9.76
N ILE A 29 -9.64 -27.44 -9.48
CA ILE A 29 -10.71 -26.56 -9.95
C ILE A 29 -11.23 -25.75 -8.76
N LEU A 30 -11.24 -24.42 -8.89
CA LEU A 30 -11.66 -23.45 -7.89
C LEU A 30 -13.05 -22.89 -8.21
N ALA A 31 -13.59 -22.08 -7.30
CA ALA A 31 -14.96 -21.57 -7.38
C ALA A 31 -15.30 -20.82 -8.67
N ASP A 32 -14.35 -20.06 -9.22
CA ASP A 32 -14.54 -19.20 -10.39
C ASP A 32 -14.07 -19.83 -11.70
N ASP A 33 -13.44 -21.01 -11.65
CA ASP A 33 -13.07 -21.76 -12.86
C ASP A 33 -14.34 -22.19 -13.62
N LEU A 34 -14.26 -22.14 -14.94
CA LEU A 34 -15.42 -22.37 -15.79
C LEU A 34 -15.55 -23.86 -16.12
N VAL A 35 -16.77 -24.37 -16.04
CA VAL A 35 -17.11 -25.74 -16.41
C VAL A 35 -18.30 -25.76 -17.36
N TRP A 36 -18.36 -26.78 -18.21
CA TRP A 36 -19.37 -26.94 -19.24
C TRP A 36 -19.56 -28.43 -19.58
N HIS A 37 -20.77 -28.83 -19.95
CA HIS A 37 -21.03 -30.14 -20.54
C HIS A 37 -22.01 -30.02 -21.69
N GLU A 38 -22.08 -31.08 -22.49
CA GLU A 38 -23.04 -31.19 -23.57
C GLU A 38 -24.47 -31.13 -23.01
N GLY A 39 -25.20 -30.05 -23.32
CA GLY A 39 -26.50 -29.70 -22.73
C GLY A 39 -26.54 -28.33 -22.06
N MET A 40 -25.40 -27.73 -21.70
CA MET A 40 -25.32 -26.34 -21.26
C MET A 40 -25.21 -25.37 -22.43
N GLY A 41 -25.97 -24.26 -22.39
CA GLY A 41 -25.89 -23.21 -23.42
C GLY A 41 -24.62 -22.37 -23.36
N GLU A 42 -24.02 -22.21 -22.17
CA GLU A 42 -22.83 -21.40 -21.93
C GLU A 42 -21.96 -22.01 -20.82
N TRP A 43 -20.68 -21.63 -20.78
CA TRP A 43 -19.76 -22.00 -19.69
C TRP A 43 -20.17 -21.32 -18.39
N ARG A 44 -20.19 -22.06 -17.29
CA ARG A 44 -20.60 -21.54 -15.97
C ARG A 44 -19.50 -21.73 -14.93
N PRO A 45 -19.35 -20.80 -13.98
CA PRO A 45 -18.43 -20.99 -12.85
C PRO A 45 -18.75 -22.26 -12.06
N PHE A 46 -17.73 -22.98 -11.62
CA PHE A 46 -17.84 -24.24 -10.89
C PHE A 46 -18.75 -24.12 -9.66
N ARG A 47 -18.67 -22.99 -8.93
CA ARG A 47 -19.54 -22.71 -7.77
C ARG A 47 -21.04 -22.75 -8.06
N GLN A 48 -21.46 -22.51 -9.30
CA GLN A 48 -22.88 -22.52 -9.67
C GLN A 48 -23.41 -23.92 -9.94
N VAL A 49 -22.54 -24.85 -10.35
CA VAL A 49 -22.93 -26.21 -10.77
C VAL A 49 -22.40 -27.29 -9.84
N ALA A 50 -21.54 -26.94 -8.87
CA ALA A 50 -20.95 -27.86 -7.91
C ALA A 50 -21.99 -28.70 -7.16
N GLY A 51 -23.13 -28.11 -6.78
CA GLY A 51 -24.22 -28.87 -6.13
C GLY A 51 -24.75 -30.02 -6.98
N GLU A 52 -24.78 -29.85 -8.30
CA GLU A 52 -25.16 -30.91 -9.25
C GLU A 52 -24.05 -31.93 -9.46
N ILE A 53 -22.78 -31.53 -9.28
CA ILE A 53 -21.60 -32.40 -9.45
C ILE A 53 -21.36 -33.26 -8.21
N TYR A 54 -21.58 -32.72 -7.01
CA TYR A 54 -21.36 -33.42 -5.73
C TYR A 54 -22.52 -34.35 -5.31
N ARG A 55 -23.65 -34.35 -6.03
CA ARG A 55 -24.75 -35.29 -5.75
C ARG A 55 -24.25 -36.76 -5.85
N PRO A 56 -24.60 -37.69 -4.96
CA PRO A 56 -24.19 -39.09 -5.13
C PRO A 56 -24.77 -39.69 -6.42
N SER A 57 -24.07 -40.64 -7.05
CA SER A 57 -24.64 -41.39 -8.19
C SER A 57 -25.81 -42.26 -7.71
N ALA A 58 -26.80 -42.51 -8.56
CA ALA A 58 -27.93 -43.39 -8.23
C ALA A 58 -27.48 -44.80 -7.79
N GLU A 59 -26.29 -45.24 -8.24
CA GLU A 59 -25.68 -46.52 -7.84
C GLU A 59 -25.10 -46.51 -6.41
N GLU A 60 -24.65 -45.36 -5.89
CA GLU A 60 -24.14 -45.22 -4.52
C GLU A 60 -25.29 -45.06 -3.50
N THR A 61 -26.41 -44.48 -3.92
CA THR A 61 -27.58 -44.21 -3.06
C THR A 61 -28.37 -45.44 -2.61
N VAL A 62 -28.16 -46.61 -3.23
CA VAL A 62 -28.86 -47.85 -2.85
C VAL A 62 -28.36 -48.41 -1.52
N ALA A 63 -27.15 -48.04 -1.09
CA ALA A 63 -26.52 -48.54 0.13
C ALA A 63 -26.96 -47.82 1.43
N GLU A 64 -27.43 -46.57 1.35
CA GLU A 64 -27.67 -45.72 2.54
C GLU A 64 -29.12 -45.25 2.74
N GLY A 65 -30.06 -45.62 1.87
CA GLY A 65 -31.49 -45.48 2.14
C GLY A 65 -32.05 -44.05 2.27
N GLU A 66 -31.25 -43.01 2.03
CA GLU A 66 -31.70 -41.61 2.05
C GLU A 66 -31.71 -41.00 0.65
N ILE A 67 -32.90 -40.95 0.04
CA ILE A 67 -33.15 -40.09 -1.12
C ILE A 67 -33.58 -38.73 -0.58
N SER A 68 -32.63 -37.84 -0.32
CA SER A 68 -32.97 -36.42 -0.21
C SER A 68 -33.12 -35.84 -1.63
N PRO A 69 -34.29 -35.28 -1.99
CA PRO A 69 -34.52 -34.72 -3.32
C PRO A 69 -33.71 -33.43 -3.58
N ASP A 70 -33.23 -32.77 -2.52
CA ASP A 70 -32.65 -31.43 -2.61
C ASP A 70 -31.22 -31.42 -3.19
N PRO A 71 -30.81 -30.35 -3.89
CA PRO A 71 -29.43 -30.18 -4.35
C PRO A 71 -28.48 -30.19 -3.14
N VAL A 72 -27.31 -30.81 -3.29
CA VAL A 72 -26.27 -30.76 -2.24
C VAL A 72 -25.89 -29.30 -2.03
N GLU A 73 -26.18 -28.77 -0.84
CA GLU A 73 -25.75 -27.42 -0.51
C GLU A 73 -24.23 -27.35 -0.45
N THR A 74 -23.65 -26.56 -1.34
CA THR A 74 -22.21 -26.32 -1.40
C THR A 74 -21.88 -24.94 -0.86
N ALA A 75 -20.64 -24.76 -0.40
CA ALA A 75 -20.11 -23.46 -0.04
C ALA A 75 -18.65 -23.33 -0.52
N VAL A 76 -18.20 -22.09 -0.64
CA VAL A 76 -16.82 -21.76 -1.01
C VAL A 76 -15.99 -21.63 0.25
N CYS A 77 -14.87 -22.32 0.32
CA CYS A 77 -13.92 -22.16 1.40
C CYS A 77 -13.29 -20.76 1.35
N ALA A 78 -13.33 -20.03 2.46
CA ALA A 78 -12.79 -18.68 2.58
C ALA A 78 -11.25 -18.58 2.51
N HIS A 79 -10.54 -19.71 2.57
CA HIS A 79 -9.08 -19.76 2.50
C HIS A 79 -8.55 -20.35 1.19
N SER A 80 -9.11 -21.48 0.76
CA SER A 80 -8.61 -22.25 -0.39
C SER A 80 -9.41 -22.04 -1.67
N SER A 81 -10.53 -21.31 -1.60
CA SER A 81 -11.48 -21.09 -2.71
C SER A 81 -12.03 -22.38 -3.34
N LYS A 82 -11.83 -23.53 -2.68
CA LYS A 82 -12.47 -24.81 -3.02
C LYS A 82 -13.97 -24.71 -2.81
N VAL A 83 -14.73 -25.34 -3.69
CA VAL A 83 -16.17 -25.52 -3.52
C VAL A 83 -16.41 -26.92 -3.00
N LEU A 84 -16.91 -27.04 -1.78
CA LEU A 84 -17.18 -28.33 -1.15
C LEU A 84 -18.61 -28.38 -0.62
N PRO A 85 -19.19 -29.58 -0.42
CA PRO A 85 -20.42 -29.75 0.34
C PRO A 85 -20.32 -29.07 1.71
N LYS A 86 -21.37 -28.38 2.15
CA LYS A 86 -21.38 -27.74 3.49
C LYS A 86 -21.15 -28.74 4.63
N SER A 87 -21.47 -30.02 4.43
CA SER A 87 -21.19 -31.09 5.38
C SER A 87 -19.69 -31.37 5.58
N GLU A 88 -18.85 -31.08 4.57
CA GLU A 88 -17.39 -31.23 4.62
C GLU A 88 -16.68 -29.95 5.12
N LEU A 89 -17.42 -28.86 5.30
CA LEU A 89 -16.90 -27.56 5.69
C LEU A 89 -17.26 -27.23 7.14
N MET A 90 -16.33 -26.58 7.84
CA MET A 90 -16.58 -26.07 9.20
C MET A 90 -17.09 -24.62 9.13
N PRO A 91 -18.23 -24.32 9.80
CA PRO A 91 -18.72 -22.95 9.89
C PRO A 91 -17.89 -22.14 10.90
N TYR A 92 -17.44 -20.96 10.49
CA TYR A 92 -16.86 -19.94 11.35
C TYR A 92 -17.52 -18.59 11.06
N GLY A 93 -18.48 -18.19 11.90
CA GLY A 93 -19.27 -16.98 11.69
C GLY A 93 -20.10 -17.07 10.41
N GLU A 94 -19.87 -16.14 9.47
CA GLU A 94 -20.51 -16.13 8.13
C GLU A 94 -19.69 -16.89 7.05
N SER A 95 -18.53 -17.45 7.39
CA SER A 95 -17.62 -18.10 6.43
C SER A 95 -17.51 -19.61 6.65
N TRP A 96 -17.16 -20.32 5.58
CA TRP A 96 -16.94 -21.77 5.57
C TRP A 96 -15.46 -22.06 5.34
N ILE A 97 -14.89 -23.00 6.08
CA ILE A 97 -13.47 -23.38 5.98
C ILE A 97 -13.33 -24.90 5.88
N ASP A 98 -12.47 -25.35 4.98
CA ASP A 98 -12.13 -26.77 4.88
C ASP A 98 -11.20 -27.22 6.03
N PRO A 99 -11.27 -28.50 6.43
CA PRO A 99 -10.48 -29.02 7.55
C PRO A 99 -8.97 -28.84 7.41
N ASP A 100 -8.44 -28.97 6.20
CA ASP A 100 -7.00 -28.94 5.93
C ASP A 100 -6.40 -27.53 6.18
N HIS A 101 -7.19 -26.48 5.94
CA HIS A 101 -6.76 -25.09 6.10
C HIS A 101 -7.20 -24.43 7.41
N LYS A 102 -7.75 -25.20 8.35
CA LYS A 102 -8.22 -24.70 9.65
C LYS A 102 -7.12 -23.95 10.42
N ASP A 103 -5.95 -24.55 10.59
CA ASP A 103 -4.89 -23.97 11.42
C ASP A 103 -4.31 -22.71 10.78
N ALA A 104 -4.11 -22.73 9.46
CA ALA A 104 -3.68 -21.56 8.69
C ALA A 104 -4.71 -20.42 8.79
N PHE A 105 -6.00 -20.74 8.73
CA PHE A 105 -7.08 -19.77 8.89
C PHE A 105 -7.14 -19.20 10.31
N LEU A 106 -7.02 -20.04 11.35
CA LEU A 106 -7.00 -19.61 12.75
C LEU A 106 -5.79 -18.75 13.07
N GLN A 107 -4.61 -19.09 12.53
CA GLN A 107 -3.42 -18.25 12.62
C GLN A 107 -3.67 -16.89 11.97
N LYS A 108 -4.20 -16.86 10.73
CA LYS A 108 -4.55 -15.62 10.04
C LYS A 108 -5.56 -14.79 10.83
N LEU A 109 -6.55 -15.41 11.48
CA LEU A 109 -7.51 -14.72 12.35
C LEU A 109 -6.86 -14.12 13.60
N ARG A 110 -5.93 -14.84 14.23
CA ARG A 110 -5.16 -14.32 15.38
C ARG A 110 -4.28 -13.13 14.97
N GLU A 111 -3.70 -13.17 13.77
CA GLU A 111 -2.86 -12.10 13.22
C GLU A 111 -3.67 -10.87 12.76
N THR A 112 -4.88 -11.09 12.23
CA THR A 112 -5.76 -10.02 11.72
C THR A 112 -6.78 -9.50 12.73
N GLY A 113 -6.85 -10.10 13.93
CA GLY A 113 -7.72 -9.65 15.02
C GLY A 113 -9.21 -10.02 14.84
N GLY A 114 -9.51 -11.17 14.24
CA GLY A 114 -10.88 -11.71 14.14
C GLY A 114 -11.73 -11.15 12.99
N VAL A 115 -11.14 -10.45 12.02
CA VAL A 115 -11.88 -9.94 10.86
C VAL A 115 -12.07 -11.04 9.82
N ILE A 116 -13.24 -11.68 9.82
CA ILE A 116 -13.68 -12.63 8.80
C ILE A 116 -14.14 -11.83 7.57
N ARG A 117 -13.52 -12.08 6.41
CA ARG A 117 -13.85 -11.37 5.16
C ARG A 117 -15.05 -11.99 4.44
N LYS A 118 -15.81 -11.14 3.75
CA LYS A 118 -16.81 -11.60 2.78
C LYS A 118 -16.10 -12.08 1.50
N PRO A 119 -16.47 -13.26 0.94
CA PRO A 119 -15.91 -13.77 -0.32
C PRO A 119 -16.20 -12.91 -1.56
N SER A 120 -17.02 -11.86 -1.45
CA SER A 120 -17.44 -11.00 -2.57
C SER A 120 -16.55 -9.77 -2.81
N GLU A 121 -15.47 -9.58 -2.04
CA GLU A 121 -14.43 -8.59 -2.35
C GLU A 121 -13.33 -9.25 -3.20
N PRO A 122 -12.86 -8.63 -4.30
CA PRO A 122 -11.96 -9.27 -5.26
C PRO A 122 -10.74 -9.92 -4.59
N GLU A 123 -10.53 -11.18 -4.95
CA GLU A 123 -9.40 -12.04 -4.57
C GLU A 123 -8.05 -11.37 -4.88
N ASP A 124 -7.10 -11.61 -3.97
CA ASP A 124 -5.67 -11.44 -4.10
C ASP A 124 -5.11 -10.10 -4.62
N ILE A 125 -4.51 -9.33 -3.71
CA ILE A 125 -3.55 -8.27 -4.07
C ILE A 125 -2.37 -8.84 -4.90
N ALA A 126 -2.15 -10.15 -4.89
CA ALA A 126 -1.17 -10.79 -5.76
C ALA A 126 -1.46 -10.52 -7.26
N GLY A 127 -2.72 -10.30 -7.64
CA GLY A 127 -3.13 -9.90 -9.00
C GLY A 127 -3.20 -8.39 -9.23
N LEU A 128 -3.24 -7.55 -8.19
CA LEU A 128 -3.39 -6.10 -8.34
C LEU A 128 -2.09 -5.44 -8.79
N LYS A 129 -2.13 -4.79 -9.95
CA LYS A 129 -0.97 -4.14 -10.56
C LYS A 129 -0.48 -2.97 -9.68
N PRO A 130 0.82 -2.94 -9.31
CA PRO A 130 1.38 -1.85 -8.53
C PRO A 130 1.36 -0.54 -9.33
N VAL A 131 1.16 0.57 -8.63
CA VAL A 131 1.18 1.90 -9.24
C VAL A 131 2.62 2.29 -9.56
N GLY A 132 2.86 2.67 -10.81
CA GLY A 132 4.17 3.10 -11.29
C GLY A 132 4.71 4.35 -10.57
N PHE A 133 6.02 4.54 -10.64
CA PHE A 133 6.72 5.61 -9.93
C PHE A 133 6.20 7.02 -10.28
N TRP A 134 6.15 7.38 -11.57
CA TRP A 134 5.70 8.72 -11.99
C TRP A 134 4.26 9.03 -11.62
N TRP A 135 3.38 8.03 -11.58
CA TRP A 135 2.03 8.19 -11.08
C TRP A 135 2.00 8.50 -9.58
N ARG A 136 2.91 7.90 -8.79
CA ARG A 136 3.07 8.26 -7.38
C ARG A 136 3.64 9.66 -7.21
N VAL A 137 4.55 10.10 -8.07
CA VAL A 137 5.05 11.49 -8.10
C VAL A 137 3.90 12.45 -8.38
N LEU A 138 3.08 12.17 -9.39
CA LEU A 138 1.89 12.98 -9.70
C LEU A 138 0.91 13.05 -8.51
N ALA A 139 0.60 11.92 -7.89
CA ALA A 139 -0.25 11.89 -6.71
C ALA A 139 0.34 12.71 -5.55
N TYR A 140 1.65 12.64 -5.36
CA TYR A 140 2.35 13.44 -4.34
C TYR A 140 2.26 14.95 -4.64
N LEU A 141 2.40 15.38 -5.89
CA LEU A 141 2.26 16.79 -6.27
C LEU A 141 0.83 17.30 -6.01
N ILE A 142 -0.18 16.49 -6.33
CA ILE A 142 -1.59 16.82 -6.08
C ILE A 142 -1.85 16.90 -4.56
N ASP A 143 -1.41 15.90 -3.80
CA ASP A 143 -1.54 15.89 -2.33
C ASP A 143 -0.82 17.10 -1.71
N GLY A 144 0.35 17.45 -2.24
CA GLY A 144 1.11 18.62 -1.84
C GLY A 144 0.31 19.90 -2.00
N LEU A 145 -0.31 20.14 -3.16
CA LEU A 145 -1.14 21.31 -3.40
C LEU A 145 -2.35 21.38 -2.45
N VAL A 146 -3.02 20.24 -2.24
CA VAL A 146 -4.20 20.12 -1.38
C VAL A 146 -3.88 20.48 0.07
N VAL A 147 -2.74 20.05 0.58
CA VAL A 147 -2.37 20.23 1.99
C VAL A 147 -1.60 21.53 2.24
N TYR A 148 -0.87 22.03 1.23
CA TYR A 148 -0.04 23.22 1.33
C TYR A 148 -0.86 24.46 1.71
N LEU A 149 -1.96 24.74 0.99
CA LEU A 149 -2.78 25.93 1.24
C LEU A 149 -3.35 25.97 2.67
N PRO A 150 -4.01 24.91 3.18
CA PRO A 150 -4.45 24.86 4.58
C PRO A 150 -3.30 25.00 5.58
N SER A 151 -2.13 24.42 5.29
CA SER A 151 -0.98 24.52 6.20
C SER A 151 -0.42 25.94 6.31
N MET A 152 -0.57 26.78 5.28
CA MET A 152 -0.14 28.19 5.34
C MET A 152 -0.99 29.01 6.30
N ILE A 153 -2.24 28.60 6.55
CA ILE A 153 -3.12 29.27 7.53
C ILE A 153 -2.51 29.19 8.93
N CYS A 154 -1.83 28.09 9.27
CA CYS A 154 -1.14 27.92 10.55
C CYS A 154 0.00 28.96 10.76
N MET A 155 0.56 29.49 9.67
CA MET A 155 1.65 30.48 9.71
C MET A 155 1.17 31.94 9.74
N ILE A 156 -0.14 32.20 9.58
CA ILE A 156 -0.69 33.56 9.56
C ILE A 156 -0.30 34.38 10.80
N PRO A 157 -0.40 33.86 12.05
CA PRO A 157 -0.02 34.64 13.22
C PRO A 157 1.45 35.08 13.19
N PHE A 158 2.35 34.19 12.74
CA PHE A 158 3.76 34.52 12.57
C PHE A 158 3.96 35.60 11.50
N ILE A 159 3.34 35.44 10.32
CA ILE A 159 3.45 36.40 9.21
C ILE A 159 2.95 37.80 9.64
N VAL A 160 1.81 37.88 10.33
CA VAL A 160 1.24 39.14 10.80
C VAL A 160 2.20 39.82 11.78
N LEU A 161 2.75 39.09 12.74
CA LEU A 161 3.72 39.64 13.69
C LEU A 161 4.97 40.16 12.99
N THR A 162 5.51 39.42 12.01
CA THR A 162 6.68 39.84 11.23
C THR A 162 6.42 41.12 10.44
N ILE A 163 5.25 41.24 9.79
CA ILE A 163 4.89 42.45 9.04
C ILE A 163 4.68 43.64 9.98
N SER A 164 4.01 43.43 11.13
CA SER A 164 3.72 44.51 12.09
C SER A 164 4.94 44.95 12.91
N GLY A 165 5.88 44.04 13.18
CA GLY A 165 7.05 44.28 14.02
C GLY A 165 8.24 44.87 13.27
N GLY A 166 8.18 44.93 11.94
CA GLY A 166 9.30 45.31 11.09
C GLY A 166 10.36 44.21 10.98
N THR A 167 10.96 44.08 9.79
CA THR A 167 12.11 43.19 9.61
C THR A 167 13.36 43.91 10.08
N ALA A 168 13.88 43.57 11.27
CA ALA A 168 15.23 43.98 11.62
C ALA A 168 16.22 43.35 10.62
N GLN A 169 17.22 44.10 10.20
CA GLN A 169 18.26 43.56 9.32
C GLN A 169 18.94 42.39 10.06
N PRO A 170 19.10 41.22 9.45
CA PRO A 170 19.78 40.10 10.08
C PRO A 170 21.22 40.50 10.43
N ASP A 171 21.49 40.57 11.73
CA ASP A 171 22.83 40.79 12.28
C ASP A 171 23.62 39.47 12.18
N PRO A 172 24.81 39.45 11.56
CA PRO A 172 25.67 38.27 11.49
C PRO A 172 26.02 37.69 12.86
N GLU A 173 26.12 38.54 13.90
CA GLU A 173 26.45 38.10 15.28
C GLU A 173 25.22 37.57 16.03
N ASN A 174 24.01 37.97 15.62
CA ASN A 174 22.77 37.48 16.18
C ASN A 174 21.73 37.20 15.08
N PRO A 175 21.76 35.99 14.48
CA PRO A 175 20.82 35.59 13.42
C PRO A 175 19.35 35.65 13.82
N PHE A 176 19.08 35.63 15.13
CA PHE A 176 17.75 35.72 15.72
C PHE A 176 17.49 37.08 16.40
N GLY A 177 18.39 38.06 16.25
CA GLY A 177 18.30 39.36 16.90
C GLY A 177 17.07 40.17 16.51
N GLY A 178 16.50 39.87 15.34
CA GLY A 178 15.23 40.44 14.88
C GLY A 178 13.97 39.73 15.36
N TRP A 179 14.09 38.59 16.05
CA TRP A 179 12.93 37.79 16.48
C TRP A 179 12.53 38.16 17.90
N THR A 180 11.31 38.67 18.05
CA THR A 180 10.70 38.80 19.38
C THR A 180 10.32 37.44 19.95
N ALA A 181 10.17 37.33 21.27
CA ALA A 181 9.69 36.10 21.91
C ALA A 181 8.32 35.67 21.36
N ALA A 182 7.44 36.63 21.08
CA ALA A 182 6.12 36.38 20.47
C ALA A 182 6.26 35.75 19.07
N MET A 183 7.17 36.26 18.22
CA MET A 183 7.43 35.68 16.90
C MET A 183 7.96 34.25 16.99
N GLY A 184 8.90 33.99 17.91
CA GLY A 184 9.43 32.64 18.14
C GLY A 184 8.35 31.64 18.55
N ILE A 185 7.48 32.03 19.50
CA ILE A 185 6.36 31.20 19.95
C ILE A 185 5.36 30.98 18.81
N SER A 186 4.96 32.04 18.09
CA SER A 186 4.03 31.93 16.97
C SER A 186 4.57 31.07 15.84
N TYR A 187 5.87 31.14 15.54
CA TYR A 187 6.51 30.26 14.58
C TYR A 187 6.46 28.80 15.03
N ALA A 188 6.85 28.52 16.27
CA ALA A 188 6.83 27.16 16.81
C ALA A 188 5.42 26.55 16.79
N LEU A 189 4.40 27.33 17.20
CA LEU A 189 3.00 26.92 17.14
C LEU A 189 2.51 26.74 15.70
N GLY A 190 2.91 27.61 14.78
CA GLY A 190 2.57 27.50 13.35
C GLY A 190 3.14 26.24 12.72
N VAL A 191 4.41 25.93 12.98
CA VAL A 191 5.08 24.70 12.53
C VAL A 191 4.40 23.47 13.15
N LEU A 192 4.10 23.49 14.45
CA LEU A 192 3.40 22.40 15.12
C LEU A 192 2.00 22.18 14.51
N GLY A 193 1.23 23.25 14.29
CA GLY A 193 -0.08 23.21 13.65
C GLY A 193 -0.01 22.63 12.23
N MET A 194 1.00 23.05 11.45
CA MET A 194 1.27 22.51 10.12
C MET A 194 1.56 21.00 10.17
N LEU A 195 2.43 20.53 11.06
CA LEU A 195 2.75 19.11 11.20
C LEU A 195 1.52 18.29 11.59
N ILE A 196 0.70 18.79 12.52
CA ILE A 196 -0.55 18.15 12.95
C ILE A 196 -1.54 18.09 11.79
N LEU A 197 -1.68 19.17 11.02
CA LEU A 197 -2.59 19.22 9.87
C LEU A 197 -2.16 18.22 8.79
N ILE A 198 -0.88 18.22 8.42
CA ILE A 198 -0.34 17.31 7.41
C ILE A 198 -0.47 15.85 7.87
N GLY A 199 -0.02 15.52 9.08
CA GLY A 199 -0.07 14.17 9.63
C GLY A 199 -1.49 13.68 9.88
N GLY A 200 -2.35 14.56 10.39
CA GLY A 200 -3.77 14.32 10.61
C GLY A 200 -4.49 14.05 9.29
N TYR A 201 -4.29 14.89 8.27
CA TYR A 201 -4.84 14.70 6.93
C TYR A 201 -4.46 13.34 6.35
N HIS A 202 -3.16 13.02 6.30
CA HIS A 202 -2.69 11.76 5.73
C HIS A 202 -3.20 10.55 6.50
N SER A 203 -3.16 10.59 7.83
CA SER A 203 -3.59 9.48 8.68
C SER A 203 -5.09 9.23 8.55
N TRP A 204 -5.89 10.30 8.64
CA TRP A 204 -7.35 10.22 8.54
C TRP A 204 -7.82 9.73 7.17
N MET A 205 -7.25 10.25 6.08
CA MET A 205 -7.57 9.83 4.71
C MET A 205 -7.23 8.37 4.46
N LEU A 206 -6.07 7.89 4.94
CA LEU A 206 -5.68 6.50 4.78
C LEU A 206 -6.59 5.53 5.54
N VAL A 207 -7.07 5.90 6.73
CA VAL A 207 -7.98 5.06 7.51
C VAL A 207 -9.39 5.05 6.91
N LYS A 208 -9.94 6.22 6.55
CA LYS A 208 -11.34 6.35 6.09
C LYS A 208 -11.53 6.03 4.60
N LYS A 209 -10.59 6.44 3.74
CA LYS A 209 -10.73 6.38 2.27
C LYS A 209 -9.73 5.41 1.62
N ARG A 210 -8.81 4.82 2.38
CA ARG A 210 -7.72 3.95 1.89
C ARG A 210 -6.83 4.61 0.83
N ALA A 211 -6.90 5.93 0.68
CA ALA A 211 -6.13 6.71 -0.28
C ALA A 211 -6.17 8.18 0.13
N THR A 212 -5.13 8.93 -0.23
CA THR A 212 -5.11 10.41 -0.15
C THR A 212 -5.77 11.01 -1.39
N LEU A 213 -6.09 12.30 -1.41
CA LEU A 213 -6.86 12.88 -2.53
C LEU A 213 -6.11 12.77 -3.87
N GLY A 214 -4.81 13.00 -3.89
CA GLY A 214 -3.96 12.78 -5.05
C GLY A 214 -3.89 11.32 -5.49
N LYS A 215 -3.87 10.38 -4.53
CA LYS A 215 -3.94 8.94 -4.84
C LYS A 215 -5.31 8.53 -5.39
N MET A 216 -6.39 9.12 -4.87
CA MET A 216 -7.74 8.91 -5.38
C MET A 216 -7.87 9.42 -6.82
N ALA A 217 -7.27 10.57 -7.14
CA ALA A 217 -7.30 11.15 -8.48
C ALA A 217 -6.68 10.23 -9.54
N ILE A 218 -5.65 9.45 -9.17
CA ILE A 218 -5.01 8.48 -10.07
C ILE A 218 -5.57 7.06 -9.94
N GLY A 219 -6.67 6.86 -9.18
CA GLY A 219 -7.27 5.55 -8.96
C GLY A 219 -6.41 4.57 -8.14
N ALA A 220 -5.53 5.09 -7.28
CA ALA A 220 -4.65 4.30 -6.42
C ALA A 220 -5.24 4.10 -5.02
N VAL A 221 -5.05 2.91 -4.46
CA VAL A 221 -5.41 2.57 -3.08
C VAL A 221 -4.21 2.03 -2.33
N VAL A 222 -4.16 2.34 -1.03
CA VAL A 222 -3.15 1.89 -0.09
C VAL A 222 -3.75 0.78 0.77
N VAL A 223 -3.17 -0.40 0.64
CA VAL A 223 -3.63 -1.62 1.32
C VAL A 223 -2.45 -2.31 1.98
N ARG A 224 -2.75 -3.15 2.96
CA ARG A 224 -1.78 -4.08 3.55
C ARG A 224 -1.60 -5.31 2.64
N PRO A 225 -0.56 -6.15 2.82
CA PRO A 225 -0.39 -7.38 2.04
C PRO A 225 -1.58 -8.34 2.12
N ASP A 226 -2.32 -8.29 3.23
CA ASP A 226 -3.54 -9.06 3.41
C ASP A 226 -4.75 -8.44 2.68
N GLY A 227 -4.71 -7.18 2.22
CA GLY A 227 -5.81 -6.46 1.54
C GLY A 227 -6.58 -5.54 2.46
N THR A 228 -6.29 -5.58 3.76
CA THR A 228 -7.04 -4.80 4.74
C THR A 228 -6.65 -3.33 4.68
N GLY A 229 -7.56 -2.48 5.11
CA GLY A 229 -7.30 -1.05 5.28
C GLY A 229 -6.26 -0.81 6.38
N LEU A 230 -5.72 0.41 6.43
CA LEU A 230 -4.77 0.79 7.47
C LEU A 230 -5.50 1.09 8.78
N THR A 231 -4.91 0.69 9.90
CA THR A 231 -5.30 1.14 11.24
C THR A 231 -4.69 2.51 11.52
N LEU A 232 -5.28 3.26 12.46
CA LEU A 232 -4.80 4.59 12.83
C LEU A 232 -3.31 4.59 13.21
N GLY A 233 -2.89 3.71 14.12
CA GLY A 233 -1.49 3.60 14.54
C GLY A 233 -0.51 3.33 13.39
N ARG A 234 -0.88 2.43 12.45
CA ARG A 234 -0.03 2.17 11.27
C ARG A 234 -0.02 3.34 10.29
N SER A 235 -1.14 4.05 10.12
CA SER A 235 -1.19 5.23 9.26
C SER A 235 -0.31 6.37 9.78
N ILE A 236 -0.28 6.58 11.10
CA ILE A 236 0.60 7.56 11.76
C ILE A 236 2.06 7.11 11.64
N CYS A 237 2.38 5.84 11.92
CA CYS A 237 3.73 5.31 11.75
C CYS A 237 4.24 5.48 10.30
N ARG A 238 3.36 5.24 9.32
CA ARG A 238 3.65 5.45 7.91
C ARG A 238 3.92 6.91 7.60
N TRP A 239 3.12 7.83 8.14
CA TRP A 239 3.35 9.27 7.98
C TRP A 239 4.66 9.71 8.63
N LEU A 240 4.96 9.30 9.86
CA LEU A 240 6.22 9.61 10.55
C LEU A 240 7.43 9.08 9.79
N SER A 241 7.34 7.84 9.29
CA SER A 241 8.41 7.25 8.47
C SER A 241 8.59 7.98 7.15
N TRP A 242 7.50 8.47 6.55
CA TRP A 242 7.56 9.20 5.31
C TRP A 242 8.03 10.66 5.47
N ALA A 243 7.64 11.33 6.55
CA ALA A 243 7.94 12.73 6.80
C ALA A 243 9.25 12.87 7.57
N LEU A 244 9.31 12.37 8.81
CA LEU A 244 10.45 12.59 9.70
C LEU A 244 11.66 11.77 9.28
N LEU A 245 11.51 10.45 9.14
CA LEU A 245 12.66 9.58 8.85
C LEU A 245 13.30 9.94 7.51
N ASN A 246 12.49 10.13 6.47
CA ASN A 246 13.03 10.55 5.17
C ASN A 246 13.66 11.95 5.24
N TYR A 247 13.08 12.89 5.99
CA TYR A 247 13.67 14.21 6.18
C TYR A 247 15.03 14.13 6.89
N PHE A 248 15.15 13.30 7.94
CA PHE A 248 16.42 13.08 8.64
C PHE A 248 17.49 12.47 7.72
N ILE A 249 17.14 11.46 6.92
CA ILE A 249 18.06 10.86 5.94
C ILE A 249 18.51 11.91 4.93
N TRP A 250 17.55 12.66 4.36
CA TRP A 250 17.84 13.69 3.38
C TRP A 250 18.72 14.81 3.94
N MET A 251 18.41 15.28 5.15
CA MET A 251 19.18 16.30 5.87
C MET A 251 20.61 15.81 6.15
N ALA A 252 20.77 14.60 6.68
CA ALA A 252 22.09 14.05 7.01
C ALA A 252 22.98 13.94 5.77
N CYS A 253 22.46 13.43 4.65
CA CYS A 253 23.23 13.33 3.41
C CYS A 253 23.58 14.71 2.83
N THR A 254 22.66 15.67 2.92
CA THR A 254 22.88 17.04 2.44
C THR A 254 23.94 17.76 3.27
N LEU A 255 23.88 17.65 4.59
CA LEU A 255 24.88 18.22 5.51
C LEU A 255 26.25 17.57 5.33
N PHE A 256 26.30 16.26 5.13
CA PHE A 256 27.54 15.54 4.84
C PHE A 256 28.15 15.98 3.51
N GLY A 257 27.33 16.15 2.47
CA GLY A 257 27.76 16.72 1.19
C GLY A 257 28.32 18.14 1.35
N ALA A 258 27.61 19.01 2.06
CA ALA A 258 28.09 20.37 2.35
C ALA A 258 29.43 20.35 3.11
N PHE A 259 29.56 19.49 4.13
CA PHE A 259 30.82 19.31 4.88
C PHE A 259 31.99 18.91 3.98
N LEU A 260 31.81 17.91 3.11
CA LEU A 260 32.84 17.49 2.15
C LEU A 260 33.20 18.63 1.18
N GLY A 261 32.19 19.34 0.71
CA GLY A 261 32.37 20.52 -0.14
C GLY A 261 33.23 21.59 0.52
N PHE A 262 32.93 21.94 1.77
CA PHE A 262 33.68 22.93 2.54
C PHE A 262 35.10 22.45 2.87
N ALA A 263 35.28 21.17 3.21
CA ALA A 263 36.61 20.61 3.46
C ALA A 263 37.50 20.68 2.20
N LEU A 264 36.95 20.37 1.03
CA LEU A 264 37.66 20.49 -0.25
C LEU A 264 37.94 21.94 -0.61
N MET A 265 36.98 22.84 -0.41
CA MET A 265 37.18 24.28 -0.62
C MET A 265 38.30 24.82 0.29
N GLY A 266 38.33 24.44 1.57
CA GLY A 266 39.37 24.83 2.51
C GLY A 266 40.75 24.30 2.10
N GLY A 267 40.81 23.06 1.60
CA GLY A 267 42.04 22.48 1.06
C GLY A 267 42.56 23.22 -0.18
N ILE A 268 41.67 23.58 -1.11
CA ILE A 268 42.03 24.37 -2.30
C ILE A 268 42.52 25.75 -1.89
N ALA A 269 41.77 26.46 -1.03
CA ALA A 269 42.11 27.79 -0.54
C ALA A 269 43.46 27.83 0.19
N ALA A 270 43.85 26.73 0.87
CA ALA A 270 45.16 26.63 1.52
C ALA A 270 46.34 26.49 0.53
N THR A 271 46.07 26.17 -0.75
CA THR A 271 47.09 25.90 -1.77
C THR A 271 47.14 26.93 -2.91
N THR A 272 46.12 27.78 -3.02
CA THR A 272 46.04 28.81 -4.06
C THR A 272 46.26 30.20 -3.46
N GLU A 273 47.20 30.98 -4.01
CA GLU A 273 47.27 32.44 -3.79
C GLU A 273 45.92 33.09 -4.16
N ASP A 274 45.61 34.27 -3.59
CA ASP A 274 44.35 35.03 -3.68
C ASP A 274 43.82 35.21 -5.12
N ASN A 275 43.31 34.11 -5.68
CA ASN A 275 42.80 34.01 -7.03
C ASN A 275 41.28 33.87 -6.94
N PRO A 276 40.52 34.89 -7.38
CA PRO A 276 39.06 34.86 -7.38
C PRO A 276 38.47 33.63 -8.08
N GLY A 277 39.16 33.09 -9.09
CA GLY A 277 38.73 31.88 -9.81
C GLY A 277 38.81 30.60 -8.97
N ALA A 278 39.80 30.48 -8.09
CA ALA A 278 39.94 29.34 -7.19
C ALA A 278 38.83 29.33 -6.13
N MET A 279 38.48 30.51 -5.59
CA MET A 279 37.38 30.67 -4.65
C MET A 279 36.03 30.35 -5.29
N ALA A 280 35.78 30.83 -6.51
CA ALA A 280 34.57 30.50 -7.27
C ALA A 280 34.45 28.99 -7.56
N GLY A 281 35.56 28.33 -7.92
CA GLY A 281 35.62 26.88 -8.08
C GLY A 281 35.31 26.12 -6.78
N GLY A 282 35.81 26.62 -5.65
CA GLY A 282 35.49 26.09 -4.32
C GLY A 282 33.99 26.14 -3.98
N PHE A 283 33.34 27.29 -4.21
CA PHE A 283 31.88 27.41 -4.03
C PHE A 283 31.09 26.48 -4.95
N PHE A 284 31.53 26.34 -6.21
CA PHE A 284 30.92 25.38 -7.14
C PHE A 284 31.01 23.95 -6.62
N LEU A 285 32.16 23.54 -6.06
CA LEU A 285 32.31 22.23 -5.44
C LEU A 285 31.40 22.07 -4.23
N VAL A 286 31.30 23.06 -3.34
CA VAL A 286 30.35 23.03 -2.20
C VAL A 286 28.93 22.77 -2.70
N MET A 287 28.48 23.54 -3.69
CA MET A 287 27.15 23.39 -4.26
C MET A 287 26.96 22.02 -4.93
N LEU A 288 27.96 21.54 -5.66
CA LEU A 288 27.94 20.22 -6.29
C LEU A 288 27.80 19.09 -5.27
N PHE A 289 28.65 19.07 -4.23
CA PHE A 289 28.59 18.05 -3.20
C PHE A 289 27.31 18.12 -2.38
N GLN A 290 26.78 19.32 -2.13
CA GLN A 290 25.48 19.50 -1.49
C GLN A 290 24.34 18.92 -2.36
N LEU A 291 24.34 19.17 -3.67
CA LEU A 291 23.35 18.60 -4.60
C LEU A 291 23.46 17.08 -4.70
N LEU A 292 24.67 16.53 -4.74
CA LEU A 292 24.91 15.09 -4.71
C LEU A 292 24.41 14.47 -3.41
N GLY A 293 24.70 15.11 -2.27
CA GLY A 293 24.18 14.72 -0.96
C GLY A 293 22.65 14.72 -0.90
N ALA A 294 22.01 15.76 -1.43
CA ALA A 294 20.56 15.86 -1.50
C ALA A 294 19.94 14.78 -2.42
N LEU A 295 20.57 14.48 -3.56
CA LEU A 295 20.13 13.44 -4.49
C LEU A 295 20.22 12.04 -3.89
N LEU A 296 21.33 11.75 -3.21
CA LEU A 296 21.54 10.51 -2.45
C LEU A 296 20.55 10.40 -1.29
N GLY A 297 20.37 11.48 -0.54
CA GLY A 297 19.41 11.56 0.56
C GLY A 297 17.95 11.40 0.12
N ALA A 298 17.63 11.69 -1.15
CA ALA A 298 16.31 11.48 -1.73
C ALA A 298 16.02 10.00 -2.08
N PHE A 299 16.99 9.09 -1.91
CA PHE A 299 16.85 7.65 -2.20
C PHE A 299 15.57 7.01 -1.64
N PRO A 300 15.13 7.29 -0.39
CA PRO A 300 13.88 6.73 0.14
C PRO A 300 12.63 7.02 -0.71
N TYR A 301 12.64 8.09 -1.52
CA TYR A 301 11.54 8.46 -2.42
C TYR A 301 11.63 7.74 -3.76
N TRP A 302 12.80 7.74 -4.40
CA TRP A 302 12.96 7.20 -5.75
C TRP A 302 13.29 5.70 -5.79
N MET A 303 13.57 5.05 -4.66
CA MET A 303 13.74 3.59 -4.61
C MET A 303 12.51 2.82 -5.13
N ALA A 304 11.31 3.41 -5.03
CA ALA A 304 10.09 2.84 -5.59
C ALA A 304 10.13 2.69 -7.12
N ALA A 305 11.02 3.42 -7.83
CA ALA A 305 11.22 3.25 -9.26
C ALA A 305 11.84 1.89 -9.60
N PHE A 306 12.75 1.40 -8.75
CA PHE A 306 13.58 0.21 -8.98
C PHE A 306 13.01 -1.06 -8.34
N ASP A 307 12.13 -0.93 -7.35
CA ASP A 307 11.48 -2.07 -6.70
C ASP A 307 10.47 -2.76 -7.65
N LYS A 308 10.42 -4.11 -7.63
CA LYS A 308 9.46 -4.90 -8.41
C LYS A 308 8.02 -4.65 -7.98
N GLU A 309 7.81 -4.45 -6.67
CA GLU A 309 6.49 -4.13 -6.09
C GLU A 309 6.25 -2.60 -5.97
N LYS A 310 7.16 -1.78 -6.50
CA LYS A 310 7.13 -0.31 -6.47
C LYS A 310 7.00 0.28 -5.05
N ARG A 311 7.60 -0.36 -4.05
CA ARG A 311 7.55 0.08 -2.64
C ARG A 311 8.64 1.09 -2.31
N ALA A 312 8.26 2.18 -1.66
CA ALA A 312 9.18 3.13 -1.04
C ALA A 312 9.66 2.67 0.36
N LEU A 313 10.58 3.40 1.00
CA LEU A 313 11.13 3.01 2.31
C LEU A 313 10.03 2.87 3.37
N HIS A 314 9.18 3.88 3.48
CA HIS A 314 8.04 3.89 4.40
C HIS A 314 6.98 2.82 4.07
N ASP A 315 6.86 2.40 2.80
CA ASP A 315 5.98 1.29 2.40
C ASP A 315 6.47 -0.02 3.01
N ARG A 316 7.80 -0.23 3.03
CA ARG A 316 8.46 -1.42 3.59
C ARG A 316 8.39 -1.45 5.11
N ILE A 317 8.69 -0.34 5.77
CA ILE A 317 8.65 -0.23 7.25
C ILE A 317 7.25 -0.54 7.78
N CYS A 318 6.22 -0.03 7.10
CA CYS A 318 4.84 -0.17 7.57
C CYS A 318 4.08 -1.34 6.95
N SER A 319 4.75 -2.18 6.14
CA SER A 319 4.15 -3.30 5.42
C SER A 319 2.89 -2.88 4.67
N THR A 320 3.05 -1.99 3.70
CA THR A 320 1.95 -1.39 2.93
C THR A 320 2.26 -1.39 1.44
N ARG A 321 1.23 -1.49 0.62
CA ARG A 321 1.30 -1.54 -0.84
C ARG A 321 0.39 -0.48 -1.42
N VAL A 322 0.80 0.14 -2.53
CA VAL A 322 -0.05 1.05 -3.31
C VAL A 322 -0.33 0.41 -4.65
N VAL A 323 -1.59 0.06 -4.86
CA VAL A 323 -2.07 -0.71 -6.01
C VAL A 323 -3.19 0.06 -6.71
N LYS A 324 -3.44 -0.26 -7.98
CA LYS A 324 -4.58 0.31 -8.71
C LYS A 324 -5.88 -0.29 -8.19
N LYS A 325 -6.90 0.56 -8.00
CA LYS A 325 -8.24 0.15 -7.54
C LYS A 325 -9.04 -0.59 -8.61
N PHE A 326 -8.79 -0.25 -9.87
CA PHE A 326 -9.39 -0.87 -11.04
C PHE A 326 -8.23 -1.32 -11.93
N ALA A 327 -8.02 -2.63 -12.00
CA ALA A 327 -7.13 -3.27 -12.97
C ALA A 327 -8.02 -4.10 -13.89
#